data_AF-A0A832UQ34-F1
#
_entry.id   AF-A0A832UQ34-F1
#
_cell.length_a   1.000
_cell.length_b   1.000
_cell.length_c   1.000
_cell.angle_alpha   90.00
_cell.angle_beta   90.00
_cell.angle_gamma   90.00
#
_symmetry.space_group_name_H-M   'P 1'
#
loop_
_entity.id
_entity.type
_entity.pdbx_description
1 polymer ?
#
loop_
_entity_poly.entity_id
_entity_poly.type
_entity_poly.pdbx_seq_one_letter_code
_entity_poly.pdbx_strand_id
1 'polypeptide(L)'
;MTIIVDDAGSGDLLFGVVIGAFRTETSEFKYDLVDVKFFQPNLHDEKEYLTESARITTELTKALRLKPEEEIHLCQGYIFDDAATELSKAYGEERIKRIRVTGEAQRLTEIAYLDEIRNLGYEPLPEREEKRAKSFFHMMRWLKVNPERMRYAKT
;
A
#
# COMPACT_ATOMS: atom_id res chain seq x y z
N MET A 1 -14.24 -8.11 -15.80
CA MET A 1 -13.61 -6.79 -15.57
C MET A 1 -13.05 -6.81 -14.16
N THR A 2 -11.87 -6.24 -13.94
CA THR A 2 -11.14 -6.48 -12.69
C THR A 2 -10.45 -5.22 -12.17
N ILE A 3 -10.60 -4.97 -10.87
CA ILE A 3 -9.77 -4.03 -10.11
C ILE A 3 -8.77 -4.83 -9.31
N ILE A 4 -7.48 -4.60 -9.54
CA ILE A 4 -6.38 -5.18 -8.78
C ILE A 4 -5.93 -4.15 -7.74
N VAL A 5 -5.81 -4.58 -6.49
CA VAL A 5 -5.32 -3.74 -5.39
C VAL A 5 -4.01 -4.32 -4.86
N ASP A 6 -3.00 -3.47 -4.75
CA ASP A 6 -1.67 -3.82 -4.25
C ASP A 6 -1.18 -2.81 -3.22
N ASP A 7 -0.17 -3.17 -2.45
CA ASP A 7 0.48 -2.29 -1.49
C ASP A 7 1.98 -2.09 -1.80
N ALA A 8 2.52 -0.93 -1.43
CA ALA A 8 3.95 -0.67 -1.49
C ALA A 8 4.43 0.10 -0.25
N GLY A 9 5.62 -0.26 0.23
CA GLY A 9 6.26 0.35 1.39
C GLY A 9 5.94 -0.32 2.73
N SER A 10 5.09 -1.34 2.80
CA SER A 10 4.73 -2.04 4.05
C SER A 10 5.94 -2.54 4.86
N GLY A 11 6.99 -3.01 4.19
CA GLY A 11 8.24 -3.44 4.83
C GLY A 11 9.35 -2.39 4.91
N ASP A 12 9.13 -1.18 4.39
CA ASP A 12 10.13 -0.11 4.40
C ASP A 12 10.00 0.74 5.67
N LEU A 13 11.13 1.28 6.16
CA LEU A 13 11.20 2.06 7.40
C LEU A 13 10.57 3.46 7.25
N LEU A 14 10.66 4.02 6.05
CA LEU A 14 10.21 5.38 5.78
C LEU A 14 8.77 5.39 5.25
N PHE A 15 8.07 6.40 5.72
CA PHE A 15 6.74 6.84 5.32
C PHE A 15 5.61 5.87 5.71
N GLY A 16 4.44 6.08 5.12
CA GLY A 16 3.27 5.22 5.29
C GLY A 16 3.31 3.98 4.41
N VAL A 17 2.14 3.48 4.04
CA VAL A 17 1.99 2.45 3.01
C VAL A 17 1.08 2.99 1.91
N VAL A 18 1.54 2.89 0.66
CA VAL A 18 0.70 3.18 -0.50
C VAL A 18 -0.21 1.99 -0.75
N ILE A 19 -1.50 2.26 -0.92
CA ILE A 19 -2.47 1.30 -1.44
C ILE A 19 -2.86 1.76 -2.84
N GLY A 20 -2.55 0.96 -3.86
CA GLY A 20 -2.85 1.25 -5.25
C GLY A 20 -3.98 0.37 -5.77
N ALA A 21 -4.93 0.95 -6.51
CA ALA A 21 -6.00 0.24 -7.19
C ALA A 21 -5.91 0.50 -8.71
N PHE A 22 -5.87 -0.58 -9.48
CA PHE A 22 -5.66 -0.58 -10.92
C PHE A 22 -6.78 -1.35 -11.64
N ARG A 23 -7.41 -0.70 -12.63
CA ARG A 23 -8.47 -1.31 -13.47
C ARG A 23 -7.86 -1.85 -14.77
N THR A 24 -7.84 -3.17 -14.93
CA THR A 24 -7.12 -3.85 -16.01
C THR A 24 -7.58 -3.46 -17.41
N GLU A 25 -8.86 -3.17 -17.61
CA GLU A 25 -9.42 -2.92 -18.95
C GLU A 25 -9.18 -1.50 -19.48
N THR A 26 -8.96 -0.54 -18.58
CA THR A 26 -8.86 0.90 -18.95
C THR A 26 -7.52 1.51 -18.58
N SER A 27 -6.68 0.76 -17.86
CA SER A 27 -5.44 1.24 -17.27
C SER A 27 -5.62 2.42 -16.29
N GLU A 28 -6.84 2.65 -15.79
CA GLU A 28 -7.09 3.64 -14.74
C GLU A 28 -6.42 3.18 -13.44
N PHE A 29 -5.63 4.06 -12.84
CA PHE A 29 -4.91 3.84 -11.59
C PHE A 29 -5.23 4.95 -10.60
N LYS A 30 -5.50 4.58 -9.35
CA LYS A 30 -5.63 5.50 -8.22
C LYS A 30 -4.90 4.92 -7.03
N TYR A 31 -4.34 5.76 -6.18
CA TYR A 31 -3.74 5.33 -4.93
C TYR A 31 -4.08 6.29 -3.80
N ASP A 32 -3.92 5.81 -2.58
CA ASP A 32 -3.96 6.63 -1.36
C ASP A 32 -2.99 6.04 -0.32
N LEU A 33 -2.84 6.70 0.82
CA LEU A 33 -1.84 6.42 1.83
C LEU A 33 -2.43 6.00 3.17
N VAL A 34 -1.99 4.84 3.66
CA VAL A 34 -2.05 4.53 5.09
C VAL A 34 -0.98 5.37 5.75
N ASP A 35 -1.39 6.41 6.49
CA ASP A 35 -0.49 7.36 7.12
C ASP A 35 0.51 6.67 8.07
N VAL A 36 1.73 7.19 8.14
CA VAL A 36 2.80 6.66 9.00
C VAL A 36 2.39 6.56 10.48
N LYS A 37 1.47 7.42 10.95
CA LYS A 37 0.97 7.39 12.33
C LYS A 37 0.39 6.02 12.73
N PHE A 38 -0.18 5.27 11.78
CA PHE A 38 -0.75 3.94 12.04
C PHE A 38 0.33 2.85 12.28
N PHE A 39 1.59 3.19 12.04
CA PHE A 39 2.77 2.34 12.28
C PHE A 39 3.61 2.85 13.46
N GLN A 40 3.06 3.73 14.27
CA GLN A 40 3.67 4.23 15.51
C GLN A 40 3.03 3.55 16.74
N PRO A 41 3.63 3.65 17.94
CA PRO A 41 3.12 2.98 19.14
C PRO A 41 1.66 3.35 19.44
N ASN A 42 0.95 2.47 20.14
CA ASN A 42 -0.51 2.46 20.31
C ASN A 42 -1.27 1.99 19.06
N LEU A 43 -1.25 2.76 17.96
CA LEU A 43 -2.06 2.43 16.77
C LEU A 43 -1.57 1.16 16.07
N HIS A 44 -0.25 0.96 16.04
CA HIS A 44 0.33 -0.26 15.47
C HIS A 44 0.00 -1.51 16.31
N ASP A 45 0.01 -1.39 17.64
CA ASP A 45 -0.27 -2.50 18.55
C ASP A 45 -1.74 -2.95 18.45
N GLU A 46 -2.63 -1.99 18.23
CA GLU A 46 -4.06 -2.22 17.95
C GLU A 46 -4.32 -2.65 16.50
N LYS A 47 -3.28 -2.69 15.65
CA LYS A 47 -3.34 -3.01 14.22
C LYS A 47 -4.29 -2.14 13.43
N GLU A 48 -4.47 -0.88 13.81
CA GLU A 48 -5.38 0.05 13.13
C GLU A 48 -5.03 0.27 11.65
N TYR A 49 -3.76 0.03 11.26
CA TYR A 49 -3.36 0.06 9.85
C TYR A 49 -4.14 -0.95 8.98
N LEU A 50 -4.65 -2.06 9.53
CA LEU A 50 -5.48 -3.02 8.78
C LEU A 50 -6.85 -2.42 8.46
N THR A 51 -7.49 -1.83 9.46
CA THR A 51 -8.79 -1.17 9.30
C THR A 51 -8.67 0.06 8.39
N GLU A 52 -7.59 0.83 8.52
CA GLU A 52 -7.33 1.96 7.63
C GLU A 52 -7.08 1.50 6.18
N SER A 53 -6.36 0.40 5.98
CA SER A 53 -6.15 -0.19 4.64
C SER A 53 -7.46 -0.67 4.03
N ALA A 54 -8.37 -1.24 4.83
CA ALA A 54 -9.71 -1.62 4.39
C ALA A 54 -10.54 -0.39 3.97
N ARG A 55 -10.49 0.69 4.77
CA ARG A 55 -11.14 1.96 4.45
C ARG A 55 -10.63 2.52 3.13
N ILE A 56 -9.32 2.65 2.96
CA ILE A 56 -8.70 3.17 1.74
C ILE A 56 -9.05 2.31 0.53
N THR A 57 -8.94 0.99 0.65
CA THR A 57 -9.28 0.06 -0.44
C THR A 57 -10.74 0.24 -0.88
N THR A 58 -11.66 0.41 0.08
CA THR A 58 -13.07 0.66 -0.20
C THR A 58 -13.29 1.99 -0.92
N GLU A 59 -12.60 3.05 -0.49
CA GLU A 59 -12.71 4.36 -1.15
C GLU A 59 -12.11 4.36 -2.56
N LEU A 60 -11.00 3.66 -2.78
CA LEU A 60 -10.39 3.52 -4.10
C LEU A 60 -11.30 2.75 -5.08
N THR A 61 -11.93 1.66 -4.64
CA THR A 61 -12.88 0.91 -5.50
C THR A 61 -14.10 1.75 -5.86
N LYS A 62 -14.62 2.56 -4.92
CA LYS A 62 -15.67 3.56 -5.20
C LYS A 62 -15.19 4.65 -6.16
N ALA A 63 -13.99 5.18 -5.98
CA ALA A 63 -13.41 6.23 -6.81
C ALA A 63 -13.19 5.75 -8.26
N LEU A 64 -12.83 4.47 -8.43
CA LEU A 64 -12.77 3.79 -9.72
C LEU A 64 -14.15 3.40 -10.26
N ARG A 65 -15.25 3.68 -9.55
CA ARG A 65 -16.63 3.35 -9.93
C ARG A 65 -16.81 1.86 -10.21
N LEU A 66 -16.44 1.02 -9.24
CA LEU A 66 -16.61 -0.43 -9.28
C LEU A 66 -18.01 -0.80 -9.82
N LYS A 67 -18.04 -1.63 -10.87
CA LYS A 67 -19.29 -2.10 -11.47
C LYS A 67 -19.86 -3.33 -10.75
N PRO A 68 -21.16 -3.64 -10.87
CA PRO A 68 -21.77 -4.78 -10.19
C PRO A 68 -21.13 -6.14 -10.50
N GLU A 69 -20.62 -6.34 -11.71
CA GLU A 69 -20.00 -7.61 -12.15
C GLU A 69 -18.46 -7.60 -12.09
N GLU A 70 -17.86 -6.53 -11.54
CA GLU A 70 -16.39 -6.41 -11.45
C GLU A 70 -15.85 -7.21 -10.27
N GLU A 71 -14.82 -8.00 -10.52
CA GLU A 71 -14.06 -8.68 -9.45
C GLU A 71 -13.05 -7.71 -8.83
N ILE A 72 -12.78 -7.89 -7.54
CA ILE A 72 -11.71 -7.21 -6.83
C ILE A 72 -10.65 -8.24 -6.47
N HIS A 73 -9.44 -8.05 -7.00
CA HIS A 73 -8.29 -8.90 -6.75
C HIS A 73 -7.36 -8.17 -5.78
N LEU A 74 -7.28 -8.63 -4.55
CA LEU A 74 -6.43 -8.05 -3.51
C LEU A 74 -5.11 -8.81 -3.45
N CYS A 75 -4.01 -8.10 -3.20
CA CYS A 75 -2.75 -8.72 -2.87
C CYS A 75 -2.88 -9.66 -1.65
N GLN A 76 -2.07 -10.72 -1.66
CA GLN A 76 -1.98 -11.70 -0.57
C GLN A 76 -1.31 -11.14 0.70
N GLY A 77 -0.80 -9.90 0.67
CA GLY A 77 -0.27 -9.22 1.85
C GLY A 77 -1.32 -9.14 2.98
N TYR A 78 -0.86 -9.35 4.21
CA TYR A 78 -1.72 -9.32 5.40
C TYR A 78 -2.38 -7.96 5.64
N ILE A 79 -1.81 -6.89 5.06
CA ILE A 79 -2.38 -5.54 5.15
C ILE A 79 -3.81 -5.45 4.58
N PHE A 80 -4.20 -6.40 3.73
CA PHE A 80 -5.52 -6.49 3.13
C PHE A 80 -6.47 -7.49 3.84
N ASP A 81 -6.13 -7.99 5.03
CA ASP A 81 -6.96 -8.92 5.80
C ASP A 81 -8.36 -8.36 6.09
N ASP A 82 -8.43 -7.21 6.74
CA ASP A 82 -9.70 -6.52 7.01
C ASP A 82 -10.40 -6.12 5.71
N ALA A 83 -9.65 -5.68 4.70
CA ALA A 83 -10.20 -5.28 3.40
C ALA A 83 -10.93 -6.44 2.72
N ALA A 84 -10.34 -7.63 2.73
CA ALA A 84 -10.95 -8.82 2.16
C ALA A 84 -12.25 -9.18 2.88
N THR A 85 -12.28 -9.09 4.21
CA THR A 85 -13.48 -9.34 5.01
C THR A 85 -14.58 -8.32 4.72
N GLU A 86 -14.27 -7.03 4.76
CA GLU A 86 -15.26 -5.96 4.58
C GLU A 86 -15.83 -5.92 3.15
N LEU A 87 -14.97 -6.07 2.14
CA LEU A 87 -15.42 -6.11 0.75
C LEU A 87 -16.25 -7.36 0.44
N SER A 88 -15.91 -8.50 1.04
CA SER A 88 -16.71 -9.73 0.88
C SER A 88 -18.12 -9.55 1.45
N LYS A 89 -18.26 -8.92 2.63
CA LYS A 89 -19.56 -8.59 3.21
C LYS A 89 -20.36 -7.62 2.33
N ALA A 90 -19.69 -6.65 1.71
CA ALA A 90 -20.34 -5.60 0.93
C ALA A 90 -20.74 -6.06 -0.48
N TYR A 91 -19.94 -6.91 -1.11
CA TYR A 91 -20.04 -7.22 -2.54
C TYR A 91 -20.25 -8.71 -2.86
N GLY A 92 -20.08 -9.61 -1.89
CA GLY A 92 -20.09 -11.06 -2.09
C GLY A 92 -18.69 -11.65 -2.12
N GLU A 93 -18.50 -12.80 -1.45
CA GLU A 93 -17.22 -13.51 -1.35
C GLU A 93 -16.68 -13.94 -2.71
N GLU A 94 -17.57 -14.29 -3.66
CA GLU A 94 -17.21 -14.77 -4.99
C GLU A 94 -16.49 -13.72 -5.84
N ARG A 95 -16.68 -12.44 -5.52
CA ARG A 95 -16.07 -11.32 -6.22
C ARG A 95 -14.70 -10.93 -5.67
N ILE A 96 -14.33 -11.41 -4.49
CA ILE A 96 -13.07 -11.05 -3.82
C ILE A 96 -12.07 -12.19 -3.97
N LYS A 97 -10.93 -11.90 -4.59
CA LYS A 97 -9.85 -12.90 -4.78
C LYS A 97 -8.55 -12.40 -4.18
N ARG A 98 -7.88 -13.26 -3.41
CA ARG A 98 -6.52 -13.03 -2.92
C ARG A 98 -5.51 -13.57 -3.92
N ILE A 99 -4.74 -12.70 -4.56
CA ILE A 99 -3.77 -13.07 -5.59
C ILE A 99 -2.37 -12.58 -5.26
N ARG A 100 -1.37 -13.22 -5.87
CA ARG A 100 -0.06 -12.61 -5.99
C ARG A 100 -0.14 -11.56 -7.10
N VAL A 101 -0.08 -10.28 -6.74
CA VAL A 101 -0.08 -9.19 -7.72
C VAL A 101 1.27 -9.18 -8.44
N THR A 102 1.21 -9.01 -9.76
CA THR A 102 2.37 -8.86 -10.64
C THR A 102 2.02 -7.90 -11.78
N GLY A 103 3.02 -7.43 -12.53
CA GLY A 103 2.80 -6.60 -13.71
C GLY A 103 2.47 -5.15 -13.36
N GLU A 104 1.56 -4.54 -14.13
CA GLU A 104 1.37 -3.09 -14.13
C GLU A 104 0.80 -2.53 -12.81
N ALA A 105 -0.11 -3.26 -12.16
CA ALA A 105 -0.65 -2.86 -10.86
C ALA A 105 0.45 -2.75 -9.80
N GLN A 106 1.34 -3.76 -9.71
CA GLN A 106 2.50 -3.73 -8.82
C GLN A 106 3.45 -2.59 -9.18
N ARG A 107 3.77 -2.45 -10.47
CA ARG A 107 4.71 -1.42 -10.96
C ARG A 107 4.23 0.00 -10.60
N LEU A 108 2.96 0.30 -10.82
CA LEU A 108 2.41 1.64 -10.55
C LEU A 108 2.32 1.94 -9.05
N THR A 109 1.92 0.95 -8.23
CA THR A 109 1.90 1.08 -6.77
C THR A 109 3.31 1.32 -6.20
N GLU A 110 4.32 0.60 -6.71
CA GLU A 110 5.70 0.81 -6.32
C GLU A 110 6.22 2.19 -6.76
N ILE A 111 5.95 2.63 -8.00
CA ILE A 111 6.31 3.98 -8.46
C ILE A 111 5.70 5.05 -7.56
N ALA A 112 4.41 4.94 -7.23
CA ALA A 112 3.73 5.88 -6.35
C ALA A 112 4.43 5.95 -4.98
N TYR A 113 4.77 4.81 -4.37
CA TYR A 113 5.52 4.81 -3.10
C TYR A 113 6.91 5.45 -3.23
N LEU A 114 7.64 5.18 -4.31
CA LEU A 114 8.96 5.78 -4.54
C LEU A 114 8.87 7.30 -4.70
N ASP A 115 7.85 7.80 -5.37
CA ASP A 115 7.64 9.23 -5.54
C ASP A 115 7.30 9.91 -4.20
N GLU A 116 6.50 9.26 -3.34
CA GLU A 116 6.21 9.78 -2.00
C GLU A 116 7.49 9.92 -1.14
N ILE A 117 8.36 8.90 -1.12
CA ILE A 117 9.60 9.00 -0.34
C ILE A 117 10.62 9.96 -0.97
N ARG A 118 10.62 10.13 -2.30
CA ARG A 118 11.41 11.18 -2.97
C ARG A 118 10.92 12.57 -2.61
N ASN A 119 9.61 12.77 -2.47
CA ASN A 119 9.03 14.04 -2.01
C ASN A 119 9.45 14.39 -0.57
N LEU A 120 9.84 13.41 0.24
CA LEU A 120 10.46 13.64 1.55
C LEU A 120 11.93 14.11 1.47
N GLY A 121 12.56 13.99 0.30
CA GLY A 121 13.98 14.25 0.08
C GLY A 121 14.88 13.01 0.23
N TYR A 122 14.30 11.81 0.23
CA TYR A 122 15.05 10.55 0.27
C TYR A 122 15.17 9.95 -1.13
N GLU A 123 16.39 9.63 -1.56
CA GLU A 123 16.61 8.88 -2.81
C GLU A 123 16.73 7.36 -2.51
N PRO A 124 15.75 6.54 -2.95
CA PRO A 124 15.81 5.09 -2.76
C PRO A 124 16.92 4.40 -3.57
N LEU A 125 17.41 3.28 -3.06
CA LEU A 125 18.40 2.46 -3.78
C LEU A 125 17.74 1.76 -4.98
N PRO A 126 18.41 1.72 -6.16
CA PRO A 126 17.88 1.02 -7.34
C PRO A 126 17.61 -0.48 -7.10
N GLU A 127 18.41 -1.11 -6.24
CA GLU A 127 18.35 -2.54 -5.91
C GLU A 127 17.50 -2.86 -4.66
N ARG A 128 16.58 -1.96 -4.24
CA ARG A 128 15.81 -2.11 -2.99
C ARG A 128 14.97 -3.38 -2.93
N GLU A 129 14.37 -3.78 -4.05
CA GLU A 129 13.46 -4.93 -4.10
C GLU A 129 14.22 -6.25 -3.88
N GLU A 130 15.42 -6.34 -4.43
CA GLU A 130 16.32 -7.50 -4.30
C GLU A 130 17.04 -7.51 -2.94
N LYS A 131 17.28 -6.34 -2.36
CA LYS A 131 18.09 -6.16 -1.14
C LYS A 131 17.34 -5.35 -0.08
N ARG A 132 16.19 -5.87 0.36
CA ARG A 132 15.31 -5.21 1.37
C ARG A 132 16.05 -4.80 2.64
N ALA A 133 16.90 -5.67 3.19
CA ALA A 133 17.71 -5.34 4.38
C ALA A 133 18.66 -4.16 4.11
N LYS A 134 19.28 -4.10 2.93
CA LYS A 134 20.15 -2.98 2.53
C LYS A 134 19.36 -1.68 2.40
N SER A 135 18.14 -1.73 1.84
CA SER A 135 17.21 -0.60 1.76
C SER A 135 16.90 -0.06 3.15
N PHE A 136 16.52 -0.93 4.09
CA PHE A 136 16.23 -0.56 5.48
C PHE A 136 17.39 0.17 6.15
N PHE A 137 18.61 -0.37 6.08
CA PHE A 137 19.79 0.27 6.65
C PHE A 137 20.16 1.58 5.96
N HIS A 138 19.85 1.73 4.67
CA HIS A 138 20.04 2.97 3.94
C HIS A 138 19.08 4.06 4.44
N MET A 139 17.80 3.74 4.59
CA MET A 139 16.79 4.62 5.18
C MET A 139 17.17 5.04 6.61
N MET A 140 17.60 4.09 7.45
CA MET A 140 18.03 4.40 8.82
C MET A 140 19.24 5.34 8.85
N ARG A 141 20.23 5.17 7.96
CA ARG A 141 21.37 6.10 7.87
C ARG A 141 20.94 7.49 7.41
N TRP A 142 20.02 7.57 6.45
CA TRP A 142 19.48 8.86 6.01
C TRP A 142 18.73 9.59 7.14
N LEU A 143 17.93 8.88 7.94
CA LEU A 143 17.25 9.42 9.12
C LEU A 143 18.23 9.95 10.18
N LYS A 144 19.38 9.28 10.38
CA LYS A 144 20.42 9.77 11.30
C LYS A 144 21.01 11.12 10.87
N VAL A 145 21.05 11.39 9.57
CA VAL A 145 21.52 12.67 9.00
C VAL A 145 20.41 13.71 8.97
N ASN A 146 19.14 13.29 8.92
CA ASN A 146 17.95 14.15 8.82
C ASN A 146 16.98 13.88 10.00
N PRO A 147 17.35 14.23 11.24
CA PRO A 147 16.57 13.87 12.44
C PRO A 147 15.16 14.46 12.45
N GLU A 148 14.92 15.59 11.79
CA GLU A 148 13.60 16.20 11.64
C GLU A 148 12.63 15.32 10.83
N ARG A 149 13.16 14.38 10.04
CA ARG A 149 12.38 13.43 9.23
C ARG A 149 11.98 12.18 10.01
N MET A 150 12.44 12.01 11.25
CA MET A 150 12.05 10.88 12.12
C MET A 150 10.54 10.75 12.30
N ARG A 151 9.78 11.84 12.22
CA ARG A 151 8.31 11.82 12.25
C ARG A 151 7.66 11.02 11.12
N TYR A 152 8.41 10.75 10.05
CA TYR A 152 7.99 9.94 8.91
C TYR A 152 8.54 8.51 8.98
N ALA A 153 9.19 8.09 10.07
CA ALA A 153 9.62 6.71 10.23
C ALA A 153 8.52 5.88 10.89
N LYS A 154 8.41 4.62 10.47
CA LYS A 154 7.67 3.57 11.19
C LYS A 154 8.52 3.13 12.38
N THR A 155 8.01 3.23 13.60
CA THR A 155 8.79 3.04 14.84
C THR A 155 7.95 2.44 15.94
#